data_AF-A0A958R4L7-F1
#
_entry.id   AF-A0A958R4L7-F1
#
_cell.length_a   1.000
_cell.length_b   1.000
_cell.length_c   1.000
_cell.angle_alpha   90.00
_cell.angle_beta   90.00
_cell.angle_gamma   90.00
#
_symmetry.space_group_name_H-M   'P 1'
#
loop_
_entity.id
_entity.type
_entity.pdbx_description
1 polymer ?
#
loop_
_entity_poly.entity_id
_entity_poly.type
_entity_poly.pdbx_seq_one_letter_code
_entity_poly.pdbx_strand_id
1 'polypeptide(L)'
;ALAPNLTAVVGELVGARLISHAGSLVNLAKCPASTVQILGAEKALFKAIKTRHNTPKYGIIFQAQLVSATPSKFKGKISRALAAKCALCVRCDALGISLIYLGES
;
A
#
# COMPACT_ATOMS: atom_id res chain seq x y z
N ALA A 1 -16.45 4.79 -8.11
CA ALA A 1 -15.05 4.54 -7.73
C ALA A 1 -14.75 3.05 -7.90
N LEU A 2 -13.64 2.68 -8.55
CA LEU A 2 -13.28 1.27 -8.84
C LEU A 2 -12.85 0.49 -7.57
N ALA A 3 -12.31 1.20 -6.56
CA ALA A 3 -11.79 0.60 -5.33
C ALA A 3 -12.12 1.50 -4.12
N PRO A 4 -13.36 1.42 -3.58
CA PRO A 4 -13.80 2.28 -2.47
C PRO A 4 -13.05 1.98 -1.17
N ASN A 5 -12.75 0.72 -0.85
CA ASN A 5 -12.06 0.37 0.39
C ASN A 5 -10.59 0.84 0.37
N LEU A 6 -9.89 0.67 -0.76
CA LEU A 6 -8.53 1.19 -0.92
C LEU A 6 -8.52 2.73 -0.76
N THR A 7 -9.46 3.41 -1.41
CA THR A 7 -9.54 4.88 -1.39
C THR A 7 -9.79 5.41 0.02
N ALA A 8 -10.61 4.73 0.83
CA ALA A 8 -10.84 5.08 2.22
C ALA A 8 -9.56 4.98 3.10
N VAL A 9 -8.64 4.08 2.77
CA VAL A 9 -7.46 3.80 3.59
C VAL A 9 -6.24 4.67 3.21
N VAL A 10 -5.99 4.90 1.92
CA VAL A 10 -4.81 5.66 1.45
C VAL A 10 -5.13 7.01 0.81
N GLY A 11 -6.40 7.26 0.50
CA GLY A 11 -6.85 8.40 -0.28
C GLY A 11 -6.83 8.13 -1.79
N GLU A 12 -7.59 8.92 -2.53
CA GLU A 12 -7.85 8.71 -3.96
C GLU A 12 -6.58 8.84 -4.81
N LEU A 13 -5.76 9.87 -4.55
CA LEU A 13 -4.52 10.11 -5.28
C LEU A 13 -3.49 8.99 -5.10
N VAL A 14 -3.33 8.50 -3.87
CA VAL A 14 -2.35 7.44 -3.58
C VAL A 14 -2.87 6.10 -4.09
N GLY A 15 -4.16 5.81 -3.92
CA GLY A 15 -4.81 4.60 -4.44
C GLY A 15 -4.70 4.50 -5.96
N ALA A 16 -4.99 5.59 -6.68
CA ALA A 16 -4.85 5.64 -8.14
C ALA A 16 -3.41 5.37 -8.61
N ARG A 17 -2.41 5.95 -7.91
CA ARG A 17 -1.00 5.68 -8.23
C ARG A 17 -0.60 4.24 -7.98
N LEU A 18 -1.08 3.62 -6.90
CA LEU A 18 -0.81 2.20 -6.62
C LEU A 18 -1.38 1.30 -7.72
N ILE A 19 -2.63 1.55 -8.14
CA ILE A 19 -3.27 0.78 -9.21
C ILE A 19 -2.55 1.00 -10.55
N SER A 20 -2.23 2.25 -10.88
CA SER A 20 -1.48 2.59 -12.09
C SER A 20 -0.11 1.91 -12.13
N HIS A 21 0.59 1.85 -11.00
CA HIS A 21 1.89 1.18 -10.92
C HIS A 21 1.79 -0.34 -11.00
N ALA A 22 0.74 -0.93 -10.42
CA ALA A 22 0.46 -2.35 -10.53
C ALA A 22 -0.12 -2.77 -11.89
N GLY A 23 -0.59 -1.82 -12.70
CA GLY A 23 -1.21 -2.03 -14.02
C GLY A 23 -2.71 -2.32 -13.96
N SER A 24 -3.20 -3.03 -12.94
CA SER A 24 -4.63 -3.24 -12.73
C SER A 24 -4.96 -3.50 -11.25
N LEU A 25 -6.22 -3.31 -10.87
CA LEU A 25 -6.70 -3.59 -9.51
C LEU A 25 -6.49 -5.07 -9.13
N VAL A 26 -6.74 -5.98 -10.07
CA VAL A 26 -6.55 -7.43 -9.87
C VAL A 26 -5.07 -7.76 -9.67
N ASN A 27 -4.17 -7.11 -10.40
CA ASN A 27 -2.73 -7.34 -10.22
C ASN A 27 -2.26 -6.83 -8.86
N LEU A 28 -2.75 -5.67 -8.42
CA LEU A 28 -2.50 -5.14 -7.08
C LEU A 28 -3.03 -6.06 -5.98
N ALA A 29 -4.19 -6.69 -6.17
CA ALA A 29 -4.78 -7.64 -5.22
C ALA A 29 -3.93 -8.91 -5.03
N LYS A 30 -3.24 -9.35 -6.09
CA LYS A 30 -2.32 -10.49 -6.05
C LYS A 30 -1.02 -10.16 -5.32
N CYS A 31 -0.63 -8.88 -5.26
CA CYS A 31 0.59 -8.49 -4.55
C CYS A 31 0.50 -8.78 -3.04
N PRO A 32 1.60 -9.25 -2.42
CA PRO A 32 1.68 -9.34 -0.97
C PRO A 32 1.86 -7.95 -0.34
N ALA A 33 1.51 -7.83 0.94
CA ALA A 33 1.63 -6.57 1.68
C ALA A 33 3.06 -6.00 1.69
N SER A 34 4.09 -6.87 1.71
CA SER A 34 5.49 -6.46 1.62
C SER A 34 5.82 -5.77 0.30
N THR A 35 5.28 -6.25 -0.82
CA THR A 35 5.42 -5.60 -2.14
C THR A 35 4.65 -4.28 -2.17
N VAL A 36 3.42 -4.24 -1.65
CA VAL A 36 2.65 -2.99 -1.55
C VAL A 36 3.40 -1.94 -0.70
N GLN A 37 4.11 -2.36 0.35
CA GLN A 37 4.89 -1.47 1.21
C GLN A 37 6.01 -0.74 0.45
N ILE A 38 6.68 -1.44 -0.47
CA ILE A 38 7.84 -0.94 -1.22
C ILE A 38 7.50 -0.60 -2.68
N LEU A 39 6.21 -0.62 -3.05
CA LEU A 39 5.76 -0.36 -4.41
C LEU A 39 6.24 1.03 -4.87
N GLY A 40 6.88 1.11 -6.03
CA GLY A 40 7.52 2.34 -6.55
C GLY A 40 8.90 2.66 -5.97
N ALA A 41 9.38 1.91 -4.97
CA ALA A 41 10.77 1.96 -4.49
C ALA A 41 11.61 0.76 -4.97
N GLU A 42 11.11 0.00 -5.95
CA GLU A 42 11.71 -1.24 -6.44
C GLU A 42 13.14 -1.02 -6.97
N LYS A 43 13.36 0.04 -7.75
CA LYS A 43 14.70 0.40 -8.25
C LYS A 43 15.69 0.61 -7.09
N ALA A 44 15.25 1.29 -6.03
CA ALA A 44 16.07 1.53 -4.84
C ALA A 44 16.28 0.24 -4.03
N LEU A 45 15.26 -0.63 -3.97
CA LEU A 45 15.36 -1.95 -3.35
C LEU A 45 16.38 -2.83 -4.08
N PHE A 46 16.25 -2.99 -5.40
CA PHE A 46 17.17 -3.78 -6.22
C PHE A 46 18.61 -3.24 -6.16
N LYS A 47 18.76 -1.91 -6.18
CA LYS A 47 20.07 -1.27 -5.98
C LYS A 47 20.64 -1.63 -4.61
N ALA A 48 19.86 -1.48 -3.54
CA ALA A 48 20.29 -1.79 -2.17
C ALA A 48 20.68 -3.28 -1.99
N ILE A 49 19.92 -4.20 -2.58
CA ILE A 49 20.24 -5.64 -2.56
C ILE A 49 21.57 -5.89 -3.29
N LYS A 50 21.76 -5.29 -4.48
CA LYS A 50 22.97 -5.46 -5.29
C LYS A 50 24.20 -4.86 -4.61
N THR A 51 24.04 -3.75 -3.88
CA THR A 51 25.12 -3.04 -3.21
C THR A 51 25.24 -3.36 -1.71
N ARG A 52 24.48 -4.35 -1.18
CA ARG A 52 24.34 -4.67 0.25
C ARG A 52 24.17 -3.44 1.16
N HIS A 53 23.42 -2.45 0.68
CA HIS A 53 23.19 -1.19 1.40
C HIS A 53 21.79 -1.18 2.03
N ASN A 54 21.47 -0.13 2.79
CA ASN A 54 20.17 0.01 3.45
C ASN A 54 19.02 0.00 2.44
N THR A 55 18.05 -0.89 2.67
CA THR A 55 16.84 -1.01 1.85
C THR A 55 15.85 0.12 2.14
N PRO A 56 15.12 0.59 1.11
CA PRO A 56 14.04 1.55 1.32
C PRO A 56 12.93 0.93 2.17
N LYS A 57 12.49 1.65 3.19
CA LYS A 57 11.48 1.16 4.16
C LYS A 57 10.04 1.36 3.69
N TYR A 58 9.82 2.20 2.69
CA TYR A 58 8.50 2.59 2.17
C TYR A 58 8.62 3.11 0.73
N GLY A 59 7.59 2.87 -0.10
CA GLY A 59 7.45 3.37 -1.46
C GLY A 59 6.36 4.45 -1.58
N ILE A 60 5.46 4.29 -2.56
CA ILE A 60 4.36 5.22 -2.86
C ILE A 60 3.46 5.44 -1.63
N ILE A 61 3.30 4.43 -0.78
CA ILE A 61 2.47 4.49 0.44
C ILE A 61 2.97 5.52 1.48
N PHE A 62 4.20 6.03 1.35
CA PHE A 62 4.71 7.10 2.21
C PHE A 62 3.91 8.40 2.07
N GLN A 63 3.30 8.61 0.90
CA GLN A 63 2.48 9.79 0.61
C GLN A 63 1.07 9.70 1.18
N ALA A 64 0.67 8.56 1.75
CA ALA A 64 -0.61 8.44 2.44
C ALA A 64 -0.65 9.38 3.64
N GLN A 65 -1.79 10.06 3.86
CA GLN A 65 -1.94 11.04 4.93
C GLN A 65 -1.60 10.45 6.31
N LEU A 66 -2.01 9.21 6.57
CA LEU A 66 -1.73 8.50 7.81
C LEU A 66 -0.22 8.37 8.09
N VAL A 67 0.59 8.01 7.07
CA VAL A 67 2.04 7.85 7.22
C VAL A 67 2.73 9.22 7.27
N SER A 68 2.26 10.19 6.48
CA SER A 68 2.80 11.54 6.44
C SER A 68 2.67 12.24 7.79
N ALA A 69 1.50 12.13 8.44
CA ALA A 69 1.18 12.73 9.74
C ALA A 69 1.88 12.06 10.94
N THR A 70 2.44 10.86 10.74
CA THR A 70 3.09 10.08 11.82
C THR A 70 4.52 10.59 12.08
N PRO A 71 5.04 10.60 13.32
CA PRO A 71 6.44 10.92 13.61
C PRO A 71 7.41 9.95 12.92
N SER A 72 8.57 10.42 12.47
CA SER A 72 9.59 9.61 11.76
C SER A 72 9.95 8.28 12.46
N LYS A 73 9.93 8.27 13.80
CA LYS A 73 10.16 7.08 14.64
C LYS A 73 9.15 5.94 14.40
N PHE A 74 7.90 6.26 14.09
CA PHE A 74 6.81 5.27 13.92
C PHE A 74 6.43 5.04 12.46
N LYS A 75 6.90 5.89 11.52
CA LYS A 75 6.55 5.79 10.09
C LYS A 75 6.78 4.39 9.51
N GLY A 76 7.86 3.71 9.89
CA GLY A 76 8.12 2.34 9.42
C GLY A 76 7.11 1.29 9.90
N LYS A 77 6.66 1.38 11.16
CA LYS A 77 5.65 0.47 11.72
C LYS A 77 4.28 0.72 11.10
N ILE A 78 3.89 2.00 11.00
CA ILE A 78 2.60 2.40 10.42
C ILE A 78 2.55 2.10 8.93
N SER A 79 3.63 2.33 8.19
CA SER A 79 3.75 1.96 6.78
C SER A 79 3.49 0.47 6.54
N ARG A 80 4.04 -0.41 7.40
CA ARG A 80 3.80 -1.86 7.30
C ARG A 80 2.37 -2.24 7.61
N ALA A 81 1.79 -1.69 8.69
CA ALA A 81 0.40 -1.94 9.06
C ALA A 81 -0.57 -1.43 7.97
N LEU A 82 -0.28 -0.26 7.40
CA LEU A 82 -1.05 0.32 6.32
C LEU A 82 -0.99 -0.55 5.07
N ALA A 83 0.21 -1.00 4.66
CA ALA A 83 0.35 -1.89 3.50
C ALA A 83 -0.43 -3.20 3.65
N ALA A 84 -0.46 -3.77 4.87
CA ALA A 84 -1.26 -4.96 5.16
C ALA A 84 -2.76 -4.69 5.03
N LYS A 85 -3.26 -3.59 5.60
CA LYS A 85 -4.67 -3.17 5.45
C LYS A 85 -5.02 -2.89 3.99
N CYS A 86 -4.17 -2.18 3.25
CA CYS A 86 -4.36 -1.92 1.83
C CYS A 86 -4.46 -3.21 1.03
N ALA A 87 -3.55 -4.18 1.25
CA ALA A 87 -3.60 -5.45 0.55
C ALA A 87 -4.92 -6.19 0.78
N LEU A 88 -5.46 -6.13 2.01
CA LEU A 88 -6.78 -6.70 2.33
C LEU A 88 -7.91 -5.94 1.62
N CYS A 89 -7.96 -4.62 1.75
CA CYS A 89 -8.97 -3.78 1.13
C CYS A 89 -8.99 -3.91 -0.41
N VAL A 90 -7.82 -3.95 -1.05
CA VAL A 90 -7.70 -4.14 -2.49
C VAL A 90 -8.22 -5.50 -2.93
N ARG A 91 -7.97 -6.55 -2.15
CA ARG A 91 -8.52 -7.88 -2.45
C ARG A 91 -10.04 -7.90 -2.34
N CYS A 92 -10.59 -7.25 -1.31
CA CYS A 92 -12.03 -7.08 -1.17
C CYS A 92 -12.62 -6.31 -2.37
N ASP A 93 -12.02 -5.19 -2.73
CA ASP A 93 -12.43 -4.37 -3.89
C ASP A 93 -12.33 -5.17 -5.20
N ALA A 94 -11.26 -5.93 -5.42
CA ALA A 94 -11.05 -6.71 -6.64
C ALA A 94 -12.00 -7.92 -6.75
N LEU A 95 -12.40 -8.51 -5.62
CA LEU A 95 -13.35 -9.62 -5.55
C LEU A 95 -14.81 -9.15 -5.47
N GLY A 96 -15.06 -7.83 -5.40
CA GLY A 96 -16.40 -7.27 -5.22
C GLY A 96 -17.02 -7.55 -3.84
N ILE A 97 -16.19 -7.90 -2.85
CA ILE A 97 -16.63 -8.19 -1.48
C ILE A 97 -16.69 -6.87 -0.70
N SER A 98 -17.86 -6.54 -0.18
CA SER A 98 -18.06 -5.34 0.61
C SER A 98 -17.62 -5.55 2.07
N LEU A 99 -16.62 -4.78 2.53
CA LEU A 99 -16.10 -4.78 3.91
C LEU A 99 -17.06 -4.14 4.94
N ILE A 100 -18.21 -3.62 4.48
CA ILE A 100 -19.22 -2.97 5.35
C ILE A 100 -19.78 -3.95 6.41
N TYR A 101 -19.54 -5.26 6.27
CA TYR A 101 -19.97 -6.30 7.22
C TYR A 101 -18.94 -6.71 8.29
N LEU A 102 -17.72 -6.16 8.33
CA LEU A 102 -16.65 -6.65 9.22
C LEU A 102 -16.09 -5.62 10.21
N GLY A 103 -16.67 -4.42 10.33
CA GLY A 103 -16.03 -3.31 11.07
C GLY A 103 -16.90 -2.47 12.00
N GLU A 104 -18.21 -2.71 12.08
CA GLU A 104 -19.11 -2.02 13.02
C GLU A 104 -19.62 -3.03 14.07
N SER A 105 -18.77 -3.36 15.03
CA SER A 105 -19.13 -4.08 16.25
C SER A 105 -18.12 -3.80 17.34
#